data_AF-A0A1T1IB30-F1
#
_entry.id   AF-A0A1T1IB30-F1
#
_cell.length_a   1.000
_cell.length_b   1.000
_cell.length_c   1.000
_cell.angle_alpha   90.00
_cell.angle_beta   90.00
_cell.angle_gamma   90.00
#
_symmetry.space_group_name_H-M   'P 1'
#
loop_
_entity.id
_entity.type
_entity.pdbx_description
1 polymer ?
#
loop_
_entity_poly.entity_id
_entity_poly.type
_entity_poly.pdbx_seq_one_letter_code
_entity_poly.pdbx_strand_id
1 'polypeptide(L)'
;MSKLQHLFAEARQGLSVMQSISDEKWRALATQCGAAERAEVRQRIHSLKAMSLEADEGDEEQRDDIRCAIDSLNLLLDLSEAHERATGSSHKDS
;
A
#
# COMPACT_ATOMS: atom_id res chain seq x y z
N MET A 1 12.48 10.25 5.07
CA MET A 1 11.29 9.54 4.58
C MET A 1 11.74 8.41 3.69
N SER A 2 11.08 7.25 3.72
CA SER A 2 11.34 6.18 2.76
C SER A 2 10.82 6.54 1.37
N LYS A 3 11.30 5.87 0.32
CA LYS A 3 10.77 6.03 -1.04
C LYS A 3 9.29 5.71 -1.11
N LEU A 4 8.83 4.71 -0.34
CA LEU A 4 7.42 4.38 -0.22
C LEU A 4 6.60 5.55 0.34
N GLN A 5 7.09 6.25 1.37
CA GLN A 5 6.43 7.45 1.90
C GLN A 5 6.35 8.58 0.88
N HIS A 6 7.39 8.76 0.05
CA HIS A 6 7.39 9.75 -1.02
C HIS A 6 6.32 9.43 -2.07
N LEU A 7 6.27 8.17 -2.52
CA LEU A 7 5.28 7.67 -3.46
C LEU A 7 3.84 7.91 -2.96
N PHE A 8 3.56 7.59 -1.69
CA PHE A 8 2.26 7.90 -1.09
C PHE A 8 1.94 9.39 -1.05
N ALA A 9 2.92 10.24 -0.72
CA ALA A 9 2.74 11.69 -0.71
C ALA A 9 2.42 12.23 -2.11
N GLU A 10 3.09 11.74 -3.14
CA GLU A 10 2.84 12.10 -4.55
C GLU A 10 1.46 11.64 -5.03
N ALA A 11 1.04 10.42 -4.68
CA ALA A 11 -0.27 9.92 -5.09
C ALA A 11 -1.44 10.68 -4.44
N ARG A 12 -1.23 11.15 -3.20
CA ARG A 12 -2.16 12.04 -2.49
C ARG A 12 -2.07 13.48 -2.94
N GLN A 13 -0.98 13.88 -3.62
CA GLN A 13 -0.81 15.23 -4.11
C GLN A 13 -1.91 15.56 -5.14
N GLY A 14 -2.60 16.68 -4.92
CA GLY A 14 -3.73 17.09 -5.74
C GLY A 14 -5.07 16.40 -5.44
N LEU A 15 -5.13 15.51 -4.44
CA LEU A 15 -6.40 15.04 -3.89
C LEU A 15 -6.84 15.97 -2.76
N SER A 16 -8.12 16.36 -2.76
CA SER A 16 -8.73 16.96 -1.57
C SER A 16 -8.67 15.97 -0.40
N VAL A 17 -8.71 16.44 0.85
CA VAL A 17 -8.65 15.60 2.06
C VAL A 17 -9.73 14.51 2.07
N MET A 18 -10.84 14.74 1.37
CA MET A 18 -11.96 13.80 1.21
C MET A 18 -11.86 12.87 0.00
N GLN A 19 -10.86 13.05 -0.88
CA GLN A 19 -10.74 12.24 -2.08
C GLN A 19 -9.79 11.07 -1.85
N SER A 20 -10.31 9.86 -2.11
CA SER A 20 -9.50 8.64 -2.12
C SER A 20 -8.58 8.60 -3.35
N ILE A 21 -7.45 7.90 -3.21
CA ILE A 21 -6.59 7.58 -4.35
C ILE A 21 -7.39 6.68 -5.30
N SER A 22 -7.48 7.07 -6.58
CA SER A 22 -8.17 6.27 -7.60
C SER A 22 -7.39 5.00 -7.96
N ASP A 23 -8.07 3.98 -8.44
CA ASP A 23 -7.46 2.72 -8.88
C ASP A 23 -6.33 2.91 -9.90
N GLU A 24 -6.47 3.90 -10.79
CA GLU A 24 -5.43 4.24 -11.77
C GLU A 24 -4.14 4.72 -11.09
N LYS A 25 -4.26 5.59 -10.08
CA LYS A 25 -3.11 6.07 -9.30
C LYS A 25 -2.51 4.94 -8.48
N TRP A 26 -3.32 4.03 -7.94
CA TRP A 26 -2.83 2.84 -7.24
C TRP A 26 -2.03 1.92 -8.16
N ARG A 27 -2.49 1.71 -9.40
CA ARG A 27 -1.73 0.93 -10.40
C ARG A 27 -0.43 1.63 -10.77
N ALA A 28 -0.44 2.95 -10.97
CA ALA A 28 0.76 3.73 -11.27
C ALA A 28 1.78 3.75 -10.11
N LEU A 29 1.30 3.68 -8.86
CA LEU A 29 2.15 3.49 -7.68
C LEU A 29 2.78 2.09 -7.66
N ALA A 30 1.97 1.07 -7.93
CA ALA A 30 2.39 -0.32 -7.90
C ALA A 30 3.51 -0.63 -8.89
N THR A 31 3.54 0.00 -10.07
CA THR A 31 4.62 -0.15 -11.05
C THR A 31 5.95 0.44 -10.56
N GLN A 32 5.91 1.39 -9.62
CA GLN A 32 7.11 2.04 -9.05
C GLN A 32 7.63 1.32 -7.80
N CYS A 33 6.84 0.37 -7.26
CA CYS A 33 7.20 -0.43 -6.10
C CYS A 33 8.03 -1.65 -6.52
N GLY A 34 9.29 -1.68 -6.08
CA GLY A 34 10.17 -2.83 -6.20
C GLY A 34 10.11 -3.74 -4.98
N ALA A 35 11.01 -4.72 -4.92
CA ALA A 35 11.06 -5.70 -3.83
C ALA A 35 11.25 -5.04 -2.44
N ALA A 36 12.04 -3.95 -2.38
CA ALA A 36 12.27 -3.20 -1.15
C ALA A 36 11.00 -2.50 -0.65
N GLU A 37 10.27 -1.83 -1.55
CA GLU A 37 9.00 -1.17 -1.20
C GLU A 37 7.94 -2.19 -0.80
N ARG A 38 7.84 -3.34 -1.50
CA ARG A 38 6.92 -4.43 -1.11
C ARG A 38 7.26 -4.98 0.28
N ALA A 39 8.53 -5.14 0.63
CA ALA A 39 8.95 -5.57 1.96
C ALA A 39 8.56 -4.55 3.04
N GLU A 40 8.76 -3.26 2.77
CA GLU A 40 8.34 -2.18 3.68
C GLU A 40 6.81 -2.14 3.86
N VAL A 41 6.03 -2.32 2.78
CA VAL A 41 4.57 -2.42 2.84
C VAL A 41 4.13 -3.57 3.75
N ARG A 42 4.73 -4.77 3.60
CA ARG A 42 4.43 -5.93 4.45
C ARG A 42 4.76 -5.67 5.92
N GLN A 43 5.90 -5.05 6.20
CA GLN A 43 6.28 -4.68 7.56
C GLN A 43 5.27 -3.71 8.17
N ARG A 44 4.83 -2.71 7.40
CA ARG A 44 3.86 -1.71 7.86
C ARG A 44 2.48 -2.32 8.12
N ILE A 45 2.04 -3.24 7.28
CA ILE A 45 0.81 -4.03 7.53
C ILE A 45 0.94 -4.81 8.84
N HIS A 46 2.08 -5.46 9.10
CA HIS A 46 2.30 -6.20 10.34
C HIS A 46 2.23 -5.28 11.57
N SER A 47 2.90 -4.12 11.53
CA SER A 47 2.83 -3.13 12.61
C SER A 47 1.41 -2.63 12.86
N LEU A 48 0.65 -2.32 11.81
CA LEU A 48 -0.74 -1.87 11.94
C LEU A 48 -1.66 -2.95 12.52
N LYS A 49 -1.47 -4.22 12.15
CA LYS A 49 -2.21 -5.34 12.75
C LYS A 49 -1.90 -5.50 14.24
N ALA A 50 -0.64 -5.33 14.65
CA ALA A 50 -0.27 -5.34 16.07
C ALA A 50 -0.92 -4.17 16.81
N MET A 51 -0.87 -2.96 16.26
CA MET A 51 -1.54 -1.78 16.83
C MET A 51 -3.06 -2.00 16.96
N SER A 52 -3.71 -2.62 15.98
CA SER A 52 -5.14 -2.93 16.05
C SER A 52 -5.50 -3.97 17.12
N LEU A 53 -4.56 -4.86 17.47
CA LEU A 53 -4.75 -5.85 18.53
C LEU A 53 -4.53 -5.23 19.92
N GLU A 54 -3.62 -4.26 20.02
CA GLU A 54 -3.32 -3.52 21.25
C GLU A 54 -4.32 -2.39 21.54
N ALA A 55 -5.05 -1.92 20.53
CA ALA A 55 -6.14 -0.96 20.71
C ALA A 55 -7.27 -1.62 21.51
N ASP A 56 -7.40 -1.24 22.78
CA ASP A 56 -8.50 -1.63 23.68
C ASP A 56 -9.87 -1.35 23.02
N GLU A 57 -10.91 -2.08 23.45
CA GLU A 57 -12.23 -2.14 22.79
C GLU A 57 -12.94 -0.79 22.52
N GLY A 58 -12.44 0.32 23.07
CA GLY A 58 -13.09 1.62 23.11
C GLY A 58 -12.86 2.59 21.94
N ASP A 59 -11.89 2.36 21.04
CA ASP A 59 -11.64 3.30 19.91
C ASP A 59 -11.99 2.67 18.54
N GLU A 60 -13.29 2.64 18.25
CA GLU A 60 -13.83 2.17 16.97
C GLU A 60 -13.33 3.01 15.79
N GLU A 61 -13.18 4.32 15.96
CA GLU A 61 -12.69 5.24 14.92
C GLU A 61 -11.24 4.93 14.56
N GLN A 62 -10.37 4.75 15.56
CA GLN A 62 -8.98 4.36 15.34
C GLN A 62 -8.86 2.98 14.68
N ARG A 63 -9.71 2.02 15.05
CA ARG A 63 -9.72 0.69 14.42
C ARG A 63 -10.15 0.74 12.95
N ASP A 64 -11.15 1.54 12.62
CA ASP A 64 -11.60 1.73 11.25
C ASP A 64 -10.52 2.44 10.40
N ASP A 65 -9.82 3.44 10.95
CA ASP A 65 -8.68 4.09 10.30
C ASP A 65 -7.54 3.11 10.03
N ILE A 66 -7.18 2.29 11.02
CA ILE A 66 -6.17 1.23 10.87
C ILE A 66 -6.61 0.22 9.80
N ARG A 67 -7.89 -0.18 9.78
CA ARG A 67 -8.43 -1.09 8.77
C ARG A 67 -8.32 -0.49 7.37
N CYS A 68 -8.73 0.76 7.19
CA CYS A 68 -8.64 1.46 5.91
C CYS A 68 -7.17 1.57 5.42
N ALA A 69 -6.23 1.81 6.34
CA ALA A 69 -4.81 1.84 6.03
C ALA A 69 -4.27 0.47 5.60
N ILE A 70 -4.66 -0.61 6.30
CA ILE A 70 -4.28 -1.99 5.95
C ILE A 70 -4.84 -2.37 4.58
N ASP A 71 -6.12 -2.07 4.30
CA ASP A 71 -6.77 -2.41 3.03
C ASP A 71 -6.07 -1.71 1.85
N SER A 72 -5.73 -0.43 2.02
CA SER A 72 -4.97 0.34 1.02
C SER A 72 -3.58 -0.24 0.76
N LEU A 73 -2.89 -0.68 1.82
CA LEU A 73 -1.56 -1.30 1.70
C LEU A 73 -1.61 -2.69 1.05
N ASN A 74 -2.64 -3.49 1.36
CA ASN A 74 -2.87 -4.78 0.70
C ASN A 74 -3.12 -4.60 -0.80
N LEU A 75 -3.97 -3.63 -1.18
CA LEU A 75 -4.23 -3.31 -2.59
C LEU A 75 -2.94 -2.96 -3.34
N LEU A 76 -2.08 -2.11 -2.75
CA LEU A 76 -0.80 -1.75 -3.36
C LEU A 76 0.12 -2.97 -3.53
N LEU A 77 0.17 -3.84 -2.52
CA LEU A 77 1.00 -5.04 -2.55
C LEU A 77 0.54 -5.99 -3.66
N ASP A 78 -0.77 -6.25 -3.73
CA ASP A 78 -1.36 -7.13 -4.74
C ASP A 78 -1.11 -6.62 -6.16
N LEU A 79 -1.30 -5.32 -6.39
CA LEU A 79 -1.04 -4.69 -7.68
C LEU A 79 0.45 -4.74 -8.04
N SER A 80 1.34 -4.50 -7.08
CA SER A 80 2.79 -4.52 -7.32
C SER A 80 3.29 -5.93 -7.63
N GLU A 81 2.80 -6.95 -6.92
CA GLU A 81 3.13 -8.35 -7.18
C GLU A 81 2.52 -8.84 -8.50
N ALA A 82 1.30 -8.42 -8.84
CA ALA A 82 0.70 -8.72 -10.13
C ALA A 82 1.52 -8.11 -11.29
N HIS A 83 2.00 -6.88 -11.11
CA HIS A 83 2.88 -6.22 -12.07
C HIS A 83 4.24 -6.93 -12.20
N GLU A 84 4.86 -7.32 -11.09
CA GLU A 84 6.09 -8.12 -11.08
C GLU A 84 5.90 -9.45 -11.81
N ARG A 85 4.79 -10.16 -11.57
CA ARG A 85 4.47 -11.41 -12.28
C ARG A 85 4.29 -11.19 -13.78
N ALA A 86 3.61 -10.12 -14.17
CA ALA A 86 3.39 -9.78 -15.58
C ALA A 86 4.70 -9.39 -16.30
N THR A 87 5.61 -8.69 -15.63
CA THR A 87 6.89 -8.23 -16.22
C THR A 87 7.99 -9.29 -16.13
N GLY A 88 8.01 -10.10 -15.08
CA GLY A 88 8.94 -11.21 -14.88
C GLY A 88 8.68 -12.42 -15.79
N SER A 89 7.46 -12.55 -16.33
CA SER A 89 7.13 -13.63 -17.28
C SER A 89 7.64 -13.40 -18.71
N SER A 90 8.22 -12.23 -19.01
CA SER A 90 8.71 -11.89 -20.36
C SER A 90 10.14 -12.40 -20.67
N HIS A 91 10.76 -13.21 -19.81
CA HIS A 91 12.15 -13.66 -19.94
C HIS A 91 12.32 -15.18 -20.18
N LYS A 92 11.25 -15.89 -20.56
CA LYS A 92 11.28 -17.34 -20.76
C LYS A 92 10.75 -17.75 -22.13
N ASP A 93 11.29 -17.16 -23.19
CA ASP A 93 11.26 -17.72 -24.55
C ASP A 93 12.42 -17.08 -25.34
N SER A 94 13.59 -17.73 -25.35
CA SER A 94 14.69 -17.48 -26.28
C SER A 94 15.43 -18.79 -26.50
#